data_AF-A0A1Y1L6R2-F1
#
_entry.id   AF-A0A1Y1L6R2-F1
#
_cell.length_a   1.000
_cell.length_b   1.000
_cell.length_c   1.000
_cell.angle_alpha   90.00
_cell.angle_beta   90.00
_cell.angle_gamma   90.00
#
_symmetry.space_group_name_H-M   'P 1'
#
loop_
_entity.id
_entity.type
_entity.pdbx_description
1 polymer ?
#
loop_
_entity_poly.entity_id
_entity_poly.type
_entity_poly.pdbx_seq_one_letter_code
_entity_poly.pdbx_strand_id
1 'polypeptide(L)'
;MSACKQESEPVPLKHGNEIQIGSTVLLCHIHSSNETCNQCEPGLLQSKTDEKEKIVSSSKSEQHKSELRKLRKKFAVNWSESNNCNLASGYTDRAQVRRDTIGSHNEHEKTQVASIDESIGAENKGFKLLSKMGWKAGQSLGKEGTGLINPVEL
;
A
#
# COMPACT_ATOMS: atom_id res chain seq x y z
N MET A 1 19.72 42.38 -5.15
CA MET A 1 18.95 43.44 -4.44
C MET A 1 19.06 44.70 -5.29
N SER A 2 17.95 45.18 -5.84
CA SER A 2 17.93 46.42 -6.63
C SER A 2 17.67 47.63 -5.76
N ALA A 3 17.99 48.81 -6.30
CA ALA A 3 17.65 50.08 -5.68
C ALA A 3 16.11 50.26 -5.57
N CYS A 4 15.68 51.09 -4.61
CA CYS A 4 14.26 51.39 -4.40
C CYS A 4 13.61 51.92 -5.68
N LYS A 5 12.42 51.39 -6.02
CA LYS A 5 11.65 51.72 -7.25
C LYS A 5 12.31 51.33 -8.58
N GLN A 6 13.37 50.51 -8.54
CA GLN A 6 13.97 49.94 -9.73
C GLN A 6 13.66 48.44 -9.78
N GLU A 7 13.29 47.95 -10.96
CA GLU A 7 13.12 46.52 -11.18
C GLU A 7 14.44 45.76 -10.92
N SER A 8 14.33 44.53 -10.45
CA SER A 8 15.48 43.66 -10.32
C SER A 8 15.80 42.96 -11.62
N GLU A 9 17.09 42.76 -11.85
CA GLU A 9 17.55 41.83 -12.87
C GLU A 9 16.85 40.47 -12.70
N PRO A 10 16.40 39.84 -13.80
CA PRO A 10 15.73 38.55 -13.73
C PRO A 10 16.64 37.49 -13.10
N VAL A 11 16.16 36.85 -12.04
CA VAL A 11 16.86 35.73 -11.39
C VAL A 11 16.10 34.45 -11.67
N PRO A 12 16.72 33.43 -12.29
CA PRO A 12 16.06 32.16 -12.53
C PRO A 12 15.82 31.43 -11.20
N LEU A 13 14.57 31.06 -10.94
CA LEU A 13 14.19 30.30 -9.76
C LEU A 13 14.54 28.82 -9.93
N LYS A 14 14.97 28.21 -8.84
CA LYS A 14 15.32 26.80 -8.70
C LYS A 14 14.50 26.19 -7.56
N HIS A 15 14.47 24.86 -7.54
CA HIS A 15 13.91 24.11 -6.43
C HIS A 15 14.57 24.50 -5.10
N GLY A 16 13.76 24.78 -4.08
CA GLY A 16 14.23 25.14 -2.74
C GLY A 16 14.59 26.62 -2.56
N ASN A 17 14.30 27.50 -3.53
CA ASN A 17 14.49 28.93 -3.30
C ASN A 17 13.46 29.49 -2.31
N GLU A 18 13.93 30.33 -1.39
CA GLU A 18 13.10 31.08 -0.48
C GLU A 18 12.98 32.53 -0.96
N ILE A 19 11.76 32.97 -1.21
CA ILE A 19 11.46 34.34 -1.64
C ILE A 19 10.79 35.04 -0.48
N GLN A 20 11.42 36.11 0.00
CA GLN A 20 10.85 36.94 1.06
C GLN A 20 10.16 38.17 0.45
N ILE A 21 8.88 38.34 0.76
CA ILE A 21 8.08 39.51 0.39
C ILE A 21 7.56 40.16 1.68
N GLY A 22 8.16 41.29 2.06
CA GLY A 22 7.89 41.94 3.34
C GLY A 22 8.26 41.00 4.51
N SER A 23 7.24 40.58 5.26
CA SER A 23 7.37 39.64 6.38
C SER A 23 7.08 38.17 6.01
N THR A 24 6.60 37.89 4.79
CA THR A 24 6.23 36.54 4.38
C THR A 24 7.38 35.88 3.63
N VAL A 25 7.71 34.64 4.00
CA VAL A 25 8.71 33.81 3.31
C VAL A 25 7.98 32.71 2.56
N LEU A 26 8.26 32.58 1.27
CA LEU A 26 7.68 31.58 0.38
C LEU A 26 8.77 30.61 -0.07
N LEU A 27 8.60 29.32 0.20
CA LEU A 27 9.48 28.26 -0.30
C LEU A 27 8.97 27.75 -1.65
N CYS A 28 9.81 27.82 -2.68
CA CYS A 28 9.46 27.40 -4.03
C CYS A 28 9.91 25.97 -4.32
N HIS A 29 8.99 25.13 -4.79
CA HIS A 29 9.31 23.83 -5.38
C HIS A 29 9.06 23.87 -6.89
N ILE A 30 10.12 23.67 -7.68
CA ILE A 30 10.08 23.68 -9.14
C ILE A 30 10.62 22.35 -9.63
N HIS A 31 9.89 21.71 -10.56
CA HIS A 31 10.21 20.41 -11.11
C HIS A 31 10.07 20.40 -12.63
N SER A 32 10.97 19.71 -13.31
CA SER A 32 10.82 19.41 -14.73
C SER A 32 9.90 18.20 -14.89
N SER A 33 8.67 18.42 -15.37
CA SER A 33 7.66 17.37 -15.61
C SER A 33 7.10 16.75 -14.31
N ASN A 34 6.93 15.43 -14.28
CA ASN A 34 6.34 14.65 -13.17
C ASN A 34 7.31 14.31 -12.03
N GLU A 35 8.50 14.91 -11.99
CA GLU A 35 9.36 14.74 -10.81
C GLU A 35 8.78 15.53 -9.63
N THR A 36 8.83 14.95 -8.45
CA THR A 36 8.25 15.51 -7.22
C THR A 36 9.24 15.30 -6.08
N CYS A 37 9.37 16.30 -5.19
CA CYS A 37 10.16 16.12 -3.96
C CYS A 37 9.27 15.59 -2.83
N ASN A 38 9.92 15.13 -1.76
CA ASN A 38 9.26 14.65 -0.54
C ASN A 38 8.28 15.65 0.09
N GLN A 39 8.45 16.96 -0.17
CA GLN A 39 7.55 18.01 0.34
C GLN A 39 6.36 18.28 -0.58
N CYS A 40 6.44 17.87 -1.86
CA CYS A 40 5.34 17.96 -2.82
C CYS A 40 4.40 16.75 -2.79
N GLU A 41 4.82 15.66 -2.13
CA GLU A 41 4.04 14.42 -2.02
C GLU A 41 3.48 14.25 -0.60
N PRO A 42 2.26 14.73 -0.30
CA PRO A 42 1.66 14.64 1.03
C PRO A 42 1.35 13.20 1.50
N GLY A 43 1.61 12.19 0.67
CA GLY A 43 1.30 10.78 0.91
C GLY A 43 2.48 9.88 1.33
N LEU A 44 3.73 10.34 1.24
CA LEU A 44 4.88 9.55 1.68
C LEU A 44 5.24 9.86 3.14
N LEU A 45 5.41 8.80 3.94
CA LEU A 45 5.99 8.89 5.29
C LEU A 45 7.41 9.47 5.18
N GLN A 46 7.57 10.75 5.51
CA GLN A 46 8.89 11.38 5.60
C GLN A 46 9.65 10.77 6.78
N SER A 47 10.55 9.82 6.51
CA SER A 47 11.57 9.45 7.48
C SER A 47 12.50 10.65 7.66
N LYS A 48 12.67 11.12 8.90
CA LYS A 48 13.72 12.09 9.24
C LYS A 48 15.07 11.39 9.07
N THR A 49 15.62 11.37 7.86
CA THR A 49 16.96 10.82 7.61
C THR A 49 17.98 11.96 7.67
N ASP A 50 18.41 12.31 8.88
CA ASP A 50 19.65 13.07 9.10
C ASP A 50 20.85 12.15 9.42
N GLU A 51 20.68 10.84 9.36
CA GLU A 51 21.77 9.91 9.67
C GLU A 51 22.03 9.01 8.46
N LYS A 52 23.22 9.18 7.87
CA LYS A 52 23.81 8.33 6.83
C LYS A 52 23.56 6.86 7.17
N GLU A 53 22.71 6.19 6.38
CA GLU A 53 22.53 4.76 6.48
C GLU A 53 23.87 4.07 6.17
N LYS A 54 24.49 3.50 7.22
CA LYS A 54 25.61 2.57 7.05
C LYS A 54 25.08 1.38 6.27
N ILE A 55 25.54 1.23 5.03
CA ILE A 55 25.36 0.00 4.23
C ILE A 55 26.10 -1.13 4.97
N VAL A 56 25.37 -1.83 5.84
CA VAL A 56 25.88 -3.03 6.50
C VAL A 56 25.58 -4.20 5.58
N SER A 57 26.63 -4.67 4.89
CA SER A 57 26.68 -5.91 4.09
C SER A 57 26.45 -7.14 4.98
N SER A 58 25.22 -7.36 5.37
CA SER A 58 24.76 -8.56 6.07
C SER A 58 23.70 -9.23 5.22
N SER A 59 23.63 -10.57 5.26
CA SER A 59 22.59 -11.26 4.50
C SER A 59 21.22 -10.79 4.99
N LYS A 60 20.20 -10.80 4.12
CA LYS A 60 18.83 -10.44 4.50
C LYS A 60 18.36 -11.20 5.77
N SER A 61 18.86 -12.42 5.97
CA SER A 61 18.58 -13.25 7.14
C SER A 61 19.20 -12.70 8.43
N GLU A 62 20.48 -12.31 8.41
CA GLU A 62 21.13 -11.67 9.56
C GLU A 62 20.50 -10.32 9.90
N GLN A 63 20.21 -9.51 8.88
CA GLN A 63 19.53 -8.22 9.06
C GLN A 63 18.18 -8.42 9.75
N HIS A 64 17.35 -9.32 9.21
CA HIS A 64 16.05 -9.66 9.79
C HIS A 64 16.15 -10.10 11.25
N LYS A 65 17.11 -10.99 11.58
CA LYS A 65 17.33 -11.46 12.95
C LYS A 65 17.75 -10.32 13.89
N SER A 66 18.58 -9.40 13.41
CA SER A 66 19.05 -8.25 14.18
C SER A 66 17.94 -7.22 14.44
N GLU A 67 17.12 -6.91 13.43
CA GLU A 67 15.99 -6.00 13.53
C GLU A 67 14.89 -6.58 14.43
N LEU A 68 14.59 -7.87 14.32
CA LEU A 68 13.68 -8.57 15.25
C LEU A 68 14.15 -8.46 16.70
N ARG A 69 15.46 -8.59 16.96
CA ARG A 69 16.02 -8.42 18.31
C ARG A 69 15.85 -6.99 18.82
N LYS A 70 16.10 -5.98 17.98
CA LYS A 70 15.88 -4.56 18.32
C LYS A 70 14.41 -4.30 18.64
N LEU A 71 13.49 -4.81 17.82
CA LEU A 71 12.06 -4.65 18.01
C LEU A 71 11.60 -5.27 19.33
N ARG A 72 12.03 -6.51 19.61
CA ARG A 72 11.73 -7.21 20.89
C ARG A 72 12.23 -6.43 22.09
N LYS A 73 13.46 -5.90 22.03
CA LYS A 73 14.03 -5.07 23.10
C LYS A 73 13.26 -3.76 23.29
N LYS A 74 12.90 -3.08 22.19
CA LYS A 74 12.19 -1.79 22.22
C LYS A 74 10.80 -1.91 22.84
N PHE A 75 10.10 -3.01 22.57
CA PHE A 75 8.73 -3.23 23.01
C PHE A 75 8.62 -4.21 24.19
N ALA A 76 9.74 -4.57 24.84
CA ALA A 76 9.79 -5.49 25.97
C ALA A 76 9.07 -6.84 25.75
N VAL A 77 9.03 -7.33 24.50
CA VAL A 77 8.37 -8.60 24.15
C VAL A 77 9.35 -9.74 24.44
N ASN A 78 9.31 -10.27 25.66
CA ASN A 78 10.04 -11.48 26.05
C ASN A 78 9.29 -12.73 25.58
N TRP A 79 9.95 -13.54 24.75
CA TRP A 79 9.38 -14.79 24.22
C TRP A 79 9.03 -15.80 25.32
N SER A 80 9.69 -15.76 26.48
CA SER A 80 9.40 -16.64 27.61
C SER A 80 8.00 -16.43 28.20
N GLU A 81 7.39 -15.26 27.96
CA GLU A 81 6.04 -14.92 28.44
C GLU A 81 5.00 -14.91 27.31
N SER A 82 5.39 -15.22 26.06
CA SER A 82 4.47 -15.22 24.90
C SER A 82 3.36 -16.28 24.99
N ASN A 83 3.47 -17.25 25.90
CA ASN A 83 2.40 -18.21 26.18
C ASN A 83 1.38 -17.70 27.22
N ASN A 84 1.55 -16.50 27.76
CA ASN A 84 0.67 -15.97 28.81
C ASN A 84 0.43 -14.45 28.64
N CYS A 85 0.03 -14.02 27.44
CA CYS A 85 -0.50 -12.68 27.22
C CYS A 85 -1.95 -12.61 27.73
N ASN A 86 -2.14 -12.68 29.04
CA ASN A 86 -3.44 -12.40 29.62
C ASN A 86 -3.78 -10.94 29.38
N LEU A 87 -4.90 -10.71 28.71
CA LEU A 87 -5.44 -9.38 28.55
C LEU A 87 -5.76 -8.80 29.94
N ALA A 88 -5.65 -7.48 30.08
CA ALA A 88 -5.95 -6.81 31.34
C ALA A 88 -7.35 -7.19 31.84
N SER A 89 -7.51 -7.34 33.16
CA SER A 89 -8.80 -7.66 33.77
C SER A 89 -9.86 -6.64 33.34
N GLY A 90 -10.94 -7.11 32.73
CA GLY A 90 -12.02 -6.27 32.19
C GLY A 90 -11.85 -5.79 30.74
N TYR A 91 -10.72 -6.10 30.08
CA TYR A 91 -10.54 -5.80 28.67
C TYR A 91 -11.20 -6.88 27.80
N THR A 92 -12.21 -6.48 27.03
CA THR A 92 -12.83 -7.33 26.00
C THR A 92 -12.08 -7.22 24.68
N ASP A 93 -11.42 -8.30 24.24
CA ASP A 93 -10.75 -8.35 22.95
C ASP A 93 -11.75 -8.50 21.79
N ARG A 94 -12.31 -7.37 21.34
CA ARG A 94 -13.19 -7.34 20.17
C ARG A 94 -12.48 -7.79 18.89
N ALA A 95 -11.16 -7.65 18.80
CA ALA A 95 -10.39 -8.07 17.64
C ALA A 95 -10.23 -9.59 17.60
N GLN A 96 -10.00 -10.24 18.73
CA GLN A 96 -10.05 -11.70 18.86
C GLN A 96 -11.44 -12.23 18.54
N VAL A 97 -12.50 -11.65 19.11
CA VAL A 97 -13.88 -12.04 18.79
C VAL A 97 -14.14 -11.95 17.28
N ARG A 98 -13.69 -10.88 16.61
CA ARG A 98 -13.79 -10.77 15.16
C ARG A 98 -12.98 -11.85 14.44
N ARG A 99 -11.76 -12.16 14.88
CA ARG A 99 -10.95 -13.26 14.31
C ARG A 99 -11.63 -14.61 14.45
N ASP A 100 -12.28 -14.89 15.57
CA ASP A 100 -12.97 -16.16 15.81
C ASP A 100 -14.30 -16.25 15.06
N THR A 101 -15.03 -15.13 14.94
CA THR A 101 -16.36 -15.09 14.31
C THR A 101 -16.30 -14.93 12.79
N ILE A 102 -15.35 -14.13 12.28
CA ILE A 102 -15.24 -13.79 10.85
C ILE A 102 -14.01 -14.46 10.21
N GLY A 103 -12.96 -14.75 10.98
CA GLY A 103 -11.71 -15.26 10.43
C GLY A 103 -10.85 -14.19 9.75
N SER A 104 -9.82 -14.66 9.04
CA SER A 104 -9.07 -13.87 8.10
C SER A 104 -9.86 -13.76 6.81
N HIS A 105 -10.46 -12.62 6.52
CA HIS A 105 -11.10 -12.40 5.22
C HIS A 105 -10.06 -11.77 4.29
N ASN A 106 -9.36 -12.60 3.52
CA ASN A 106 -8.52 -12.10 2.45
C ASN A 106 -9.40 -11.91 1.21
N GLU A 107 -9.80 -10.67 0.96
CA GLU A 107 -10.65 -10.32 -0.19
C GLU A 107 -10.04 -10.76 -1.54
N HIS A 108 -8.71 -10.88 -1.59
CA HIS A 108 -7.94 -11.31 -2.75
C HIS A 108 -7.65 -12.83 -2.79
N GLU A 109 -8.19 -13.60 -1.85
CA GLU A 109 -8.04 -15.06 -1.88
C GLU A 109 -8.72 -15.64 -3.13
N LYS A 110 -7.98 -16.47 -3.86
CA LYS A 110 -8.41 -17.07 -5.13
C LYS A 110 -9.49 -18.12 -4.87
N THR A 111 -10.65 -17.93 -5.49
CA THR A 111 -11.85 -18.76 -5.31
C THR A 111 -11.84 -20.12 -6.03
N GLN A 112 -10.66 -20.74 -6.20
CA GLN A 112 -10.32 -21.94 -7.02
C GLN A 112 -9.50 -21.61 -8.28
N VAL A 113 -8.75 -22.60 -8.76
CA VAL A 113 -7.91 -22.54 -9.97
C VAL A 113 -8.78 -22.78 -11.20
N ALA A 114 -8.50 -22.07 -12.31
CA ALA A 114 -9.21 -22.29 -13.56
C ALA A 114 -8.87 -23.67 -14.14
N SER A 115 -9.89 -24.41 -14.56
CA SER A 115 -9.77 -25.71 -15.23
C SER A 115 -10.40 -25.64 -16.61
N ILE A 116 -9.86 -26.40 -17.56
CA ILE A 116 -10.46 -26.58 -18.90
C ILE A 116 -11.54 -27.67 -18.85
N ASP A 117 -11.30 -28.70 -18.03
CA ASP A 117 -12.15 -29.90 -17.95
C ASP A 117 -13.32 -29.77 -16.97
N GLU A 118 -13.21 -28.85 -16.00
CA GLU A 118 -14.19 -28.70 -14.93
C GLU A 118 -14.87 -27.32 -14.99
N SER A 119 -16.20 -27.33 -14.94
CA SER A 119 -16.99 -26.10 -14.90
C SER A 119 -16.82 -25.36 -13.57
N ILE A 120 -16.76 -24.04 -13.63
CA ILE A 120 -16.64 -23.19 -12.43
C ILE A 120 -17.89 -23.34 -11.54
N GLY A 121 -17.68 -23.69 -10.27
CA GLY A 121 -18.74 -23.84 -9.27
C GLY A 121 -19.46 -22.53 -8.92
N ALA A 122 -20.70 -22.64 -8.43
CA ALA A 122 -21.54 -21.50 -8.08
C ALA A 122 -21.01 -20.67 -6.90
N GLU A 123 -20.13 -21.24 -6.09
CA GLU A 123 -19.42 -20.61 -5.00
C GLU A 123 -18.37 -19.59 -5.48
N ASN A 124 -17.85 -19.77 -6.70
CA ASN A 124 -16.79 -18.95 -7.27
C ASN A 124 -17.26 -17.51 -7.49
N LYS A 125 -16.39 -16.54 -7.15
CA LYS A 125 -16.69 -15.10 -7.32
C LYS A 125 -17.03 -14.74 -8.77
N GLY A 126 -16.33 -15.32 -9.74
CA GLY A 126 -16.55 -15.08 -11.17
C GLY A 126 -17.91 -15.59 -11.64
N PHE A 127 -18.30 -16.80 -11.23
CA PHE A 127 -19.62 -17.34 -11.52
C PHE A 127 -20.73 -16.44 -10.97
N LYS A 128 -20.64 -16.07 -9.68
CA LYS A 128 -21.61 -15.18 -9.03
C LYS A 128 -21.74 -13.83 -9.73
N LEU A 129 -20.61 -13.26 -10.17
CA LEU A 129 -20.59 -11.99 -10.89
C LEU A 129 -21.30 -12.10 -12.24
N LEU A 130 -20.98 -13.13 -13.03
CA LEU A 130 -21.63 -13.39 -14.31
C LEU A 130 -23.14 -13.62 -14.14
N SER A 131 -23.55 -14.42 -13.15
CA SER A 131 -24.97 -14.63 -12.86
C SER A 131 -25.71 -13.35 -12.50
N LYS A 132 -25.09 -12.45 -11.74
CA LYS A 132 -25.68 -11.12 -11.44
C LYS A 132 -25.83 -10.24 -12.68
N MET A 133 -24.98 -10.43 -13.68
CA MET A 133 -25.09 -9.75 -14.99
C MET A 133 -26.06 -10.45 -15.95
N GLY A 134 -26.80 -11.47 -15.49
CA GLY A 134 -27.82 -12.17 -16.26
C GLY A 134 -27.30 -13.36 -17.07
N TRP A 135 -26.02 -13.71 -16.96
CA TRP A 135 -25.46 -14.91 -17.60
C TRP A 135 -25.87 -16.18 -16.86
N LYS A 136 -26.20 -17.24 -17.60
CA LYS A 136 -26.56 -18.56 -17.04
C LYS A 136 -25.55 -19.61 -17.49
N ALA A 137 -25.34 -20.62 -16.65
CA ALA A 137 -24.46 -21.74 -16.98
C ALA A 137 -24.88 -22.39 -18.31
N GLY A 138 -23.90 -22.63 -19.20
CA GLY A 138 -24.13 -23.18 -20.54
C GLY A 138 -24.55 -22.16 -21.60
N GLN A 139 -24.72 -20.88 -21.24
CA GLN A 139 -25.01 -19.82 -22.20
C GLN A 139 -23.72 -19.19 -22.73
N SER A 140 -23.68 -18.84 -24.01
CA SER A 140 -22.63 -18.02 -24.60
C SER A 140 -22.75 -16.54 -24.17
N LEU A 141 -21.64 -15.82 -24.23
CA LEU A 141 -21.63 -14.36 -24.02
C LEU A 141 -21.91 -13.60 -25.33
N GLY A 142 -22.40 -12.37 -25.20
CA GLY A 142 -22.67 -11.47 -26.32
C GLY A 142 -24.15 -11.11 -26.48
N LYS A 143 -24.43 -10.00 -27.18
CA LYS A 143 -25.78 -9.43 -27.34
C LYS A 143 -26.80 -10.42 -27.92
N GLU A 144 -26.35 -11.20 -28.92
CA GLU A 144 -27.18 -12.18 -29.63
C GLU A 144 -26.92 -13.62 -29.16
N GLY A 145 -26.07 -13.83 -28.14
CA GLY A 145 -25.70 -15.18 -27.70
C GLY A 145 -24.97 -16.02 -28.76
N THR A 146 -24.23 -15.39 -29.67
CA THR A 146 -23.49 -16.08 -30.75
C THR A 146 -22.02 -16.35 -30.42
N GLY A 147 -21.58 -16.03 -29.20
CA GLY A 147 -20.22 -16.30 -28.74
C GLY A 147 -19.92 -17.78 -28.55
N LEU A 148 -18.63 -18.11 -28.40
CA LEU A 148 -18.19 -19.46 -28.03
C LEU A 148 -18.69 -19.81 -26.62
N ILE A 149 -19.22 -21.04 -26.48
CA ILE A 149 -19.69 -21.58 -25.19
C ILE A 149 -18.53 -22.24 -24.44
N ASN A 150 -17.67 -22.96 -25.17
CA ASN A 150 -16.55 -23.70 -24.61
C ASN A 150 -15.22 -22.98 -24.90
N PRO A 151 -14.19 -23.19 -24.06
CA PRO A 151 -12.83 -22.71 -24.34
C PRO A 151 -12.30 -23.23 -25.67
N VAL A 152 -11.37 -22.49 -26.28
CA VAL A 152 -10.66 -22.94 -27.47
C VAL A 152 -9.64 -24.01 -27.06
N GLU A 153 -9.62 -25.13 -27.78
CA GLU A 153 -8.64 -26.20 -27.57
C GLU A 153 -7.22 -25.70 -27.90
N LEU A 154 -6.24 -26.12 -27.10
CA LEU A 154 -4.81 -25.77 -27.24
C LEU A 154 -4.06 -26.78 -28.10
#